data_AF-A0A099NUM4-F1
#
_entry.id   AF-A0A099NUM4-F1
#
_cell.length_a   1.000
_cell.length_b   1.000
_cell.length_c   1.000
_cell.angle_alpha   90.00
_cell.angle_beta   90.00
_cell.angle_gamma   90.00
#
_symmetry.space_group_name_H-M   'P 1'
#
loop_
_entity.id
_entity.type
_entity.pdbx_description
1 polymer ?
#
loop_
_entity_poly.entity_id
_entity_poly.type
_entity_poly.pdbx_seq_one_letter_code
_entity_poly.pdbx_strand_id
1 'polypeptide(L)'
;MTSDTIKVTPLQGRKLGAQITMPSYTTDPSKLNESDFKQLKKALLEHSVLIIPGMEGLKPESQHALNVRFDPSSATNYGHKEELFHSSKSILAKDGKCVPRRPEVMMVGNGSFEAGHEGMKEFTLEHPTHKTFHKQLLTNDEMANKQTRFYRWHIDAALYELSPP
;
A
#
# COMPACT_ATOMS: atom_id res chain seq x y z
N MET A 1 34.28 5.41 15.19
CA MET A 1 33.50 4.36 14.50
C MET A 1 32.25 5.04 13.97
N THR A 2 32.06 5.13 12.65
CA THR A 2 30.82 5.63 12.06
C THR A 2 29.70 4.66 12.44
N SER A 3 28.74 5.11 13.25
CA SER A 3 27.53 4.34 13.55
C SER A 3 26.87 4.02 12.21
N ASP A 4 26.67 2.75 11.94
CA ASP A 4 25.92 2.31 10.78
C ASP A 4 24.49 2.88 10.87
N THR A 5 24.03 3.50 9.80
CA THR A 5 22.83 4.36 9.75
C THR A 5 22.19 4.22 8.37
N ILE A 6 20.90 4.54 8.25
CA ILE A 6 20.24 4.54 6.94
C ILE A 6 20.97 5.50 5.97
N LYS A 7 20.98 5.17 4.69
CA LYS A 7 21.47 6.10 3.65
C LYS A 7 20.34 6.49 2.72
N VAL A 8 20.16 7.78 2.53
CA VAL A 8 19.15 8.37 1.63
C VAL A 8 19.85 8.78 0.33
N THR A 9 19.45 8.18 -0.79
CA THR A 9 20.03 8.46 -2.10
C THR A 9 18.95 9.03 -3.04
N PRO A 10 18.92 10.34 -3.29
CA PRO A 10 17.95 10.93 -4.21
C PRO A 10 18.03 10.31 -5.61
N LEU A 11 16.88 10.16 -6.26
CA LEU A 11 16.82 9.58 -7.61
C LEU A 11 17.41 10.55 -8.64
N GLN A 12 18.46 10.10 -9.35
CA GLN A 12 19.15 10.92 -10.34
C GLN A 12 18.22 11.36 -11.48
N GLY A 13 18.25 12.65 -11.80
CA GLY A 13 17.41 13.24 -12.85
C GLY A 13 15.91 13.33 -12.52
N ARG A 14 15.50 13.06 -11.27
CA ARG A 14 14.10 13.17 -10.82
C ARG A 14 13.94 14.30 -9.81
N LYS A 15 12.80 15.00 -9.87
CA LYS A 15 12.48 16.09 -8.92
C LYS A 15 12.04 15.58 -7.55
N LEU A 16 11.53 14.35 -7.51
CA LEU A 16 11.01 13.68 -6.32
C LEU A 16 11.53 12.24 -6.29
N GLY A 17 11.58 11.66 -5.11
CA GLY A 17 11.99 10.28 -4.89
C GLY A 17 13.40 10.13 -4.35
N ALA A 18 13.57 9.22 -3.39
CA ALA A 18 14.88 8.75 -2.94
C ALA A 18 14.86 7.24 -2.67
N GLN A 19 15.99 6.57 -2.88
CA GLN A 19 16.20 5.20 -2.46
C GLN A 19 16.82 5.17 -1.06
N ILE A 20 16.32 4.28 -0.21
CA ILE A 20 16.84 4.04 1.12
C ILE A 20 17.70 2.79 1.10
N THR A 21 18.92 2.92 1.62
CA THR A 21 19.74 1.77 2.00
C THR A 21 19.55 1.54 3.49
N MET A 22 19.08 0.34 3.85
CA MET A 22 18.89 -0.06 5.24
C MET A 22 20.24 -0.27 5.94
N PRO A 23 20.34 0.00 7.25
CA PRO A 23 21.51 -0.32 8.04
C PRO A 23 21.61 -1.83 8.25
N SER A 24 22.80 -2.32 8.55
CA SER A 24 23.11 -3.74 8.76
C SER A 24 22.40 -4.38 9.96
N TYR A 25 21.98 -3.59 10.96
CA TYR A 25 21.36 -4.12 12.17
C TYR A 25 19.89 -4.54 11.98
N THR A 26 19.23 -4.15 10.89
CA THR A 26 17.85 -4.57 10.61
C THR A 26 17.53 -4.53 9.12
N THR A 27 16.82 -5.54 8.64
CA THR A 27 16.17 -5.53 7.32
C THR A 27 14.71 -5.10 7.39
N ASP A 28 14.18 -4.86 8.59
CA ASP A 28 12.79 -4.46 8.82
C ASP A 28 12.74 -2.96 9.17
N PRO A 29 12.15 -2.11 8.31
CA PRO A 29 12.07 -0.66 8.53
C PRO A 29 11.25 -0.30 9.79
N SER A 30 10.31 -1.14 10.21
CA SER A 30 9.57 -0.91 11.46
C SER A 30 10.46 -0.98 12.70
N LYS A 31 11.62 -1.66 12.60
CA LYS A 31 12.59 -1.89 13.69
C LYS A 31 13.79 -0.96 13.66
N LEU A 32 13.79 0.08 12.80
CA LEU A 32 14.83 1.11 12.84
C LEU A 32 14.92 1.73 14.23
N ASN A 33 16.12 2.05 14.71
CA ASN A 33 16.28 2.85 15.91
C ASN A 33 15.67 4.26 15.71
N GLU A 34 15.53 5.01 16.80
CA GLU A 34 14.88 6.33 16.77
C GLU A 34 15.62 7.37 15.90
N SER A 35 16.96 7.29 15.83
CA SER A 35 17.75 8.21 15.00
C SER A 35 17.51 7.96 13.51
N ASP A 36 17.60 6.69 13.09
CA ASP A 36 17.39 6.29 11.70
C ASP A 36 15.94 6.48 11.26
N PHE A 37 14.97 6.21 12.13
CA PHE A 37 13.58 6.48 11.80
C PHE A 37 13.29 7.97 11.62
N LYS A 38 13.87 8.85 12.46
CA LYS A 38 13.78 10.30 12.25
C LYS A 38 14.36 10.72 10.90
N GLN A 39 15.48 10.14 10.50
CA GLN A 39 16.07 10.38 9.18
C GLN A 39 15.16 9.87 8.06
N LEU A 40 14.54 8.68 8.21
CA LEU A 40 13.59 8.13 7.24
C LEU A 40 12.38 9.05 7.09
N LYS A 41 11.81 9.51 8.20
CA LYS A 41 10.66 10.44 8.21
C LYS A 41 11.00 11.76 7.56
N LYS A 42 12.16 12.34 7.88
CA LYS A 42 12.66 13.55 7.23
C LYS A 42 12.81 13.36 5.72
N ALA A 43 13.43 12.25 5.30
CA ALA A 43 13.63 11.93 3.89
C ALA A 43 12.30 11.80 3.14
N LEU A 44 11.27 11.21 3.76
CA LEU A 44 9.94 11.12 3.16
C LEU A 44 9.34 12.51 2.93
N LEU A 45 9.46 13.41 3.90
CA LEU A 45 8.96 14.79 3.77
C LEU A 45 9.73 15.60 2.72
N GLU A 46 11.04 15.37 2.57
CA GLU A 46 11.89 16.08 1.60
C GLU A 46 11.76 15.55 0.17
N HIS A 47 11.57 14.23 0.00
CA HIS A 47 11.59 13.58 -1.30
C HIS A 47 10.21 13.07 -1.76
N SER A 48 9.18 13.16 -0.91
CA SER A 48 7.80 12.71 -1.11
C SER A 48 7.58 11.21 -1.30
N VAL A 49 8.53 10.50 -1.92
CA VAL A 49 8.47 9.07 -2.20
C VAL A 49 9.78 8.43 -1.80
N LEU A 50 9.72 7.33 -1.06
CA LEU A 50 10.90 6.54 -0.70
C LEU A 50 10.79 5.13 -1.27
N ILE A 51 11.90 4.61 -1.79
CA ILE A 51 12.03 3.24 -2.26
C ILE A 51 12.93 2.50 -1.28
N ILE A 52 12.38 1.48 -0.61
CA ILE A 52 13.14 0.56 0.25
C ILE A 52 13.18 -0.81 -0.46
N PRO A 53 14.27 -1.19 -1.14
CA PRO A 53 14.37 -2.47 -1.84
C PRO A 53 14.41 -3.68 -0.90
N GLY A 54 14.10 -4.88 -1.42
CA GLY A 54 14.26 -6.15 -0.69
C GLY A 54 13.21 -6.42 0.39
N MET A 55 11.98 -5.93 0.18
CA MET A 55 10.87 -6.05 1.14
C MET A 55 9.92 -7.22 0.80
N GLU A 56 10.33 -8.21 -0.01
CA GLU A 56 9.44 -9.32 -0.41
C GLU A 56 8.94 -10.13 0.80
N GLY A 57 9.74 -10.22 1.87
CA GLY A 57 9.41 -10.92 3.11
C GLY A 57 8.88 -10.03 4.23
N LEU A 58 8.54 -8.77 3.96
CA LEU A 58 8.03 -7.86 4.99
C LEU A 58 6.66 -8.34 5.47
N LYS A 59 6.54 -8.56 6.79
CA LYS A 59 5.29 -9.05 7.38
C LYS A 59 4.24 -7.94 7.45
N PRO A 60 2.95 -8.26 7.29
CA PRO A 60 1.83 -7.36 7.58
C PRO A 60 1.96 -6.60 8.92
N GLU A 61 2.39 -7.26 10.00
CA GLU A 61 2.61 -6.60 11.29
C GLU A 61 3.69 -5.53 11.22
N SER A 62 4.79 -5.80 10.50
CA SER A 62 5.87 -4.84 10.30
C SER A 62 5.39 -3.67 9.45
N GLN A 63 4.60 -3.91 8.41
CA GLN A 63 4.01 -2.84 7.58
C GLN A 63 3.09 -1.94 8.42
N HIS A 64 2.19 -2.53 9.22
CA HIS A 64 1.32 -1.77 10.11
C HIS A 64 2.12 -1.02 11.19
N ALA A 65 3.09 -1.69 11.83
CA ALA A 65 3.93 -1.06 12.85
C ALA A 65 4.74 0.12 12.29
N LEU A 66 5.26 0.01 11.06
CA LEU A 66 5.93 1.13 10.41
C LEU A 66 4.97 2.32 10.22
N ASN A 67 3.74 2.06 9.76
CA ASN A 67 2.73 3.10 9.59
C ASN A 67 2.43 3.82 10.91
N VAL A 68 2.22 3.06 12.00
CA VAL A 68 2.02 3.62 13.35
C VAL A 68 3.20 4.47 13.83
N ARG A 69 4.43 4.16 13.42
CA ARG A 69 5.58 5.03 13.74
C ARG A 69 5.51 6.38 13.00
N PHE A 70 5.00 6.39 11.76
CA PHE A 70 4.81 7.62 11.00
C PHE A 70 3.71 8.49 11.60
N ASP A 71 2.59 7.85 11.98
CA ASP A 71 1.45 8.48 12.63
C ASP A 71 0.92 7.60 13.78
N PRO A 72 1.27 7.90 15.04
CA PRO A 72 0.79 7.15 16.20
C PRO A 72 -0.74 7.15 16.36
N SER A 73 -1.44 8.13 15.78
CA SER A 73 -2.91 8.18 15.87
C SER A 73 -3.59 7.07 15.04
N SER A 74 -2.87 6.45 14.10
CA SER A 74 -3.36 5.32 13.30
C SER A 74 -3.34 3.98 14.05
N ALA A 75 -2.82 3.93 15.28
CA ALA A 75 -2.70 2.68 16.04
C ALA A 75 -4.06 2.07 16.43
N THR A 76 -5.07 2.92 16.64
CA THR A 76 -6.42 2.53 17.05
C THR A 76 -7.48 2.84 16.01
N ASN A 77 -7.09 3.52 14.93
CA ASN A 77 -8.02 4.06 13.93
C ASN A 77 -7.77 3.38 12.59
N TYR A 78 -8.75 2.60 12.14
CA TYR A 78 -8.81 2.08 10.78
C TYR A 78 -9.96 2.81 10.06
N GLY A 79 -9.62 3.61 9.05
CA GLY A 79 -10.57 4.50 8.36
C GLY A 79 -11.67 3.77 7.58
N HIS A 80 -11.59 2.45 7.49
CA HIS A 80 -12.63 1.61 6.91
C HIS A 80 -13.10 0.56 7.90
N LYS A 81 -14.32 0.09 7.69
CA LYS A 81 -14.89 -1.05 8.39
C LYS A 81 -14.54 -2.31 7.60
N GLU A 82 -13.95 -3.32 8.23
CA GLU A 82 -13.60 -4.59 7.59
C GLU A 82 -14.80 -5.21 6.84
N GLU A 83 -16.00 -5.02 7.40
CA GLU A 83 -17.27 -5.50 6.84
C GLU A 83 -17.54 -4.96 5.42
N LEU A 84 -16.99 -3.79 5.06
CA LEU A 84 -17.11 -3.23 3.72
C LEU A 84 -16.33 -4.03 2.67
N PHE A 85 -15.26 -4.72 3.05
CA PHE A 85 -14.49 -5.56 2.14
C PHE A 85 -14.99 -7.01 2.13
N HIS A 86 -15.80 -7.39 3.12
CA HIS A 86 -16.28 -8.77 3.29
C HIS A 86 -17.76 -8.95 2.89
N SER A 87 -18.49 -7.84 2.69
CA SER A 87 -19.90 -7.88 2.28
C SER A 87 -20.08 -8.03 0.77
N SER A 88 -20.85 -9.04 0.34
CA SER A 88 -21.22 -9.24 -1.07
C SER A 88 -22.06 -8.11 -1.67
N LYS A 89 -22.62 -7.23 -0.82
CA LYS A 89 -23.35 -6.02 -1.24
C LYS A 89 -22.42 -4.84 -1.50
N SER A 90 -21.17 -4.92 -1.06
CA SER A 90 -20.20 -3.84 -1.21
C SER A 90 -19.46 -3.95 -2.54
N ILE A 91 -19.35 -2.83 -3.24
CA ILE A 91 -18.52 -2.76 -4.45
C ILE A 91 -17.03 -2.89 -4.15
N LEU A 92 -16.63 -2.65 -2.90
CA LEU A 92 -15.23 -2.73 -2.44
C LEU A 92 -14.80 -4.16 -2.10
N ALA A 93 -15.74 -5.11 -1.95
CA ALA A 93 -15.40 -6.49 -1.59
C ALA A 93 -14.56 -7.23 -2.66
N LYS A 94 -14.54 -6.68 -3.88
CA LYS A 94 -13.75 -7.14 -5.02
C LYS A 94 -12.38 -6.45 -5.10
N ASP A 95 -12.29 -5.23 -4.58
CA ASP A 95 -11.14 -4.34 -4.78
C ASP A 95 -9.92 -4.76 -3.90
N GLY A 96 -10.13 -5.56 -2.85
CA GLY A 96 -9.03 -6.09 -2.03
C GLY A 96 -9.43 -7.17 -1.02
N LYS A 97 -8.43 -7.76 -0.35
CA LYS A 97 -8.59 -8.74 0.73
C LYS A 97 -7.78 -8.32 1.96
N CYS A 98 -8.45 -8.21 3.11
CA CYS A 98 -7.78 -7.91 4.37
C CYS A 98 -7.06 -9.14 4.91
N VAL A 99 -5.86 -8.95 5.45
CA VAL A 99 -5.10 -10.03 6.11
C VAL A 99 -5.77 -10.35 7.45
N PRO A 100 -6.26 -11.58 7.73
CA PRO A 100 -7.08 -11.85 8.92
C PRO A 100 -6.40 -11.53 10.26
N ARG A 101 -5.09 -11.75 10.36
CA ARG A 101 -4.28 -11.46 11.55
C ARG A 101 -3.88 -9.99 11.70
N ARG A 102 -4.00 -9.20 10.63
CA ARG A 102 -3.78 -7.75 10.61
C ARG A 102 -4.69 -7.07 9.57
N PRO A 103 -5.99 -6.89 9.87
CA PRO A 103 -6.98 -6.41 8.88
C PRO A 103 -6.69 -5.01 8.33
N GLU A 104 -5.86 -4.22 9.01
CA GLU A 104 -5.41 -2.91 8.55
C GLU A 104 -4.49 -3.01 7.30
N VAL A 105 -3.93 -4.19 7.05
CA VAL A 105 -3.14 -4.49 5.86
C VAL A 105 -4.00 -5.21 4.84
N MET A 106 -4.14 -4.59 3.68
CA MET A 106 -4.96 -5.07 2.59
C MET A 106 -4.12 -5.47 1.39
N MET A 107 -4.45 -6.62 0.82
CA MET A 107 -3.95 -7.06 -0.46
C MET A 107 -4.82 -6.48 -1.58
N VAL A 108 -4.18 -5.72 -2.47
CA VAL A 108 -4.78 -5.15 -3.67
C VAL A 108 -3.91 -5.55 -4.85
N GLY A 109 -4.49 -6.01 -5.95
CA GLY A 109 -3.72 -6.51 -7.07
C GLY A 109 -4.55 -7.27 -8.09
N ASN A 110 -3.91 -8.22 -8.76
CA ASN A 110 -4.53 -9.08 -9.76
C ASN A 110 -3.94 -10.48 -9.67
N GLY A 111 -4.79 -11.50 -9.80
CA GLY A 111 -4.36 -12.91 -9.86
C GLY A 111 -4.95 -13.78 -8.77
N SER A 112 -4.75 -15.09 -8.90
CA SER A 112 -5.26 -16.11 -7.98
C SER A 112 -4.18 -16.53 -6.99
N PHE A 113 -4.59 -16.71 -5.74
CA PHE A 113 -3.73 -17.10 -4.63
C PHE A 113 -4.27 -18.38 -4.00
N GLU A 114 -3.39 -19.34 -3.80
CA GLU A 114 -3.73 -20.61 -3.16
C GLU A 114 -4.07 -20.43 -1.68
N ALA A 115 -4.76 -21.42 -1.12
CA ALA A 115 -5.06 -21.46 0.30
C ALA A 115 -3.77 -21.43 1.15
N GLY A 116 -3.81 -20.71 2.27
CA GLY A 116 -2.69 -20.54 3.19
C GLY A 116 -1.90 -19.25 2.99
N HIS A 117 -2.05 -18.56 1.86
CA HIS A 117 -1.43 -17.25 1.66
C HIS A 117 -1.95 -16.26 2.72
N GLU A 118 -1.08 -15.77 3.58
CA GLU A 118 -1.41 -14.92 4.73
C GLU A 118 -2.51 -15.47 5.67
N GLY A 119 -2.68 -16.80 5.69
CA GLY A 119 -3.71 -17.47 6.49
C GLY A 119 -5.12 -17.41 5.90
N MET A 120 -5.26 -17.01 4.63
CA MET A 120 -6.55 -16.95 3.94
C MET A 120 -6.89 -18.28 3.24
N LYS A 121 -8.18 -18.47 2.93
CA LYS A 121 -8.63 -19.47 1.95
C LYS A 121 -8.18 -19.07 0.55
N GLU A 122 -8.29 -19.95 -0.43
CA GLU A 122 -8.07 -19.59 -1.84
C GLU A 122 -8.90 -18.33 -2.20
N PHE A 123 -8.25 -17.38 -2.88
CA PHE A 123 -8.89 -16.13 -3.31
C PHE A 123 -8.32 -15.65 -4.63
N THR A 124 -9.08 -14.80 -5.33
CA THR A 124 -8.61 -14.11 -6.53
C THR A 124 -8.75 -12.60 -6.31
N LEU A 125 -7.69 -11.87 -6.58
CA LEU A 125 -7.70 -10.41 -6.67
C LEU A 125 -8.11 -10.03 -8.09
N GLU A 126 -9.12 -9.17 -8.19
CA GLU A 126 -9.63 -8.69 -9.47
C GLU A 126 -8.95 -7.38 -9.84
N HIS A 127 -8.32 -7.32 -11.03
CA HIS A 127 -7.79 -6.06 -11.53
C HIS A 127 -8.93 -5.10 -11.89
N PRO A 128 -8.94 -3.88 -11.34
CA PRO A 128 -9.84 -2.82 -11.78
C PRO A 128 -9.77 -2.60 -13.30
N THR A 129 -10.90 -2.64 -13.98
CA THR A 129 -10.98 -2.46 -15.44
C THR A 129 -12.07 -1.47 -15.84
N HIS A 130 -11.79 -0.61 -16.82
CA HIS A 130 -12.78 0.34 -17.37
C HIS A 130 -14.05 -0.36 -17.89
N LYS A 131 -13.97 -1.68 -18.15
CA LYS A 131 -15.12 -2.49 -18.58
C LYS A 131 -16.27 -2.55 -17.56
N THR A 132 -16.00 -2.24 -16.30
CA THR A 132 -16.98 -2.39 -15.22
C THR A 132 -18.01 -1.26 -15.18
N PHE A 133 -17.62 -0.02 -15.51
CA PHE A 133 -18.46 1.17 -15.28
C PHE A 133 -18.76 1.99 -16.55
N HIS A 134 -18.02 1.77 -17.64
CA HIS A 134 -18.22 2.56 -18.85
C HIS A 134 -19.37 2.01 -19.69
N LYS A 135 -20.25 2.89 -20.17
CA LYS A 135 -21.29 2.53 -21.15
C LYS A 135 -20.69 2.07 -22.48
N GLN A 136 -19.62 2.74 -22.92
CA GLN A 136 -18.89 2.41 -24.13
C GLN A 136 -17.54 1.81 -23.76
N LEU A 137 -17.34 0.55 -24.10
CA LEU A 137 -16.11 -0.16 -23.83
C LEU A 137 -15.12 0.06 -24.96
N LEU A 138 -13.82 0.08 -24.62
CA LEU A 138 -12.80 -0.11 -25.63
C LEU A 138 -12.96 -1.51 -26.27
N THR A 139 -12.87 -1.54 -27.60
CA THR A 139 -12.76 -2.76 -28.39
C THR A 139 -11.45 -3.49 -28.12
N ASN A 140 -11.37 -4.76 -28.52
CA ASN A 140 -10.15 -5.56 -28.35
C ASN A 140 -8.96 -4.94 -29.09
N ASP A 141 -9.18 -4.39 -30.28
CA ASP A 141 -8.13 -3.75 -31.08
C ASP A 141 -7.63 -2.45 -30.42
N GLU A 142 -8.53 -1.64 -29.87
CA GLU A 142 -8.14 -0.44 -29.11
C GLU A 142 -7.29 -0.78 -27.88
N MET A 143 -7.67 -1.81 -27.12
CA MET A 143 -6.89 -2.28 -25.97
C MET A 143 -5.54 -2.87 -26.38
N ALA A 144 -5.49 -3.64 -27.49
CA ALA A 144 -4.24 -4.17 -28.05
C ALA A 144 -3.28 -3.03 -28.44
N ASN A 145 -3.84 -1.91 -28.93
CA ASN A 145 -3.12 -0.67 -29.20
C ASN A 145 -2.82 0.18 -27.96
N LYS A 146 -2.85 -0.41 -26.76
CA LYS A 146 -2.51 0.23 -25.48
C LYS A 146 -3.41 1.43 -25.11
N GLN A 147 -4.60 1.54 -25.71
CA GLN A 147 -5.55 2.57 -25.28
C GLN A 147 -6.09 2.21 -23.90
N THR A 148 -6.28 3.22 -23.05
CA THR A 148 -6.79 3.06 -21.69
C THR A 148 -7.90 4.06 -21.42
N ARG A 149 -8.76 3.75 -20.43
CA ARG A 149 -9.76 4.65 -19.86
C ARG A 149 -9.67 4.57 -18.34
N PHE A 150 -10.13 5.62 -17.65
CA PHE A 150 -10.23 5.60 -16.20
C PHE A 150 -11.13 4.44 -15.73
N TYR A 151 -10.78 3.78 -14.62
CA TYR A 151 -11.56 2.68 -14.06
C TYR A 151 -12.98 3.14 -13.66
N ARG A 152 -13.05 4.05 -12.68
CA ARG A 152 -14.27 4.71 -12.20
C ARG A 152 -13.95 6.13 -11.78
N TRP A 153 -14.96 6.99 -11.73
CA TRP A 153 -14.87 8.22 -10.95
C TRP A 153 -14.82 7.85 -9.47
N HIS A 154 -13.80 8.34 -8.79
CA HIS A 154 -13.68 8.21 -7.34
C HIS A 154 -14.27 9.46 -6.69
N ILE A 155 -15.27 9.27 -5.85
CA ILE A 155 -15.81 10.30 -4.96
C ILE A 155 -15.63 9.74 -3.57
N ASP A 156 -14.83 10.42 -2.75
CA ASP A 156 -14.65 10.01 -1.36
C ASP A 156 -15.99 9.99 -0.66
N ALA A 157 -16.19 8.98 0.20
CA ALA A 157 -17.34 8.98 1.07
C ALA A 157 -17.32 10.25 1.92
N ALA A 158 -18.49 10.71 2.37
CA ALA A 158 -18.57 11.96 3.12
C ALA A 158 -17.76 11.93 4.44
N LEU A 159 -17.35 10.72 4.90
CA LEU A 159 -16.44 10.43 6.01
C LEU A 159 -16.59 11.39 7.20
N TYR A 160 -17.84 11.79 7.51
CA TYR A 160 -18.13 12.70 8.60
C TYR A 160 -17.55 12.11 9.89
N GLU A 161 -16.90 12.96 10.70
CA GLU A 161 -16.19 12.59 11.95
C GLU A 161 -14.83 11.90 11.78
N LEU A 162 -14.36 11.67 10.55
CA LEU A 162 -13.02 11.17 10.27
C LEU A 162 -12.15 12.28 9.66
N SER A 163 -10.84 12.20 9.89
CA SER A 163 -9.89 13.04 9.16
C SER A 163 -10.06 12.79 7.65
N PRO A 164 -10.17 13.83 6.82
CA PRO A 164 -10.20 13.64 5.37
C PRO A 164 -8.91 12.94 4.93
N PRO A 165 -8.98 12.01 3.95
CA PRO A 165 -7.82 11.30 3.43
C PRO A 165 -6.80 12.22 2.74
#